data_AF-A0A8H6JRX1-F1
#
_entry.id   AF-A0A8H6JRX1-F1
#
_cell.length_a   1.000
_cell.length_b   1.000
_cell.length_c   1.000
_cell.angle_alpha   90.00
_cell.angle_beta   90.00
_cell.angle_gamma   90.00
#
_symmetry.space_group_name_H-M   'P 1'
#
loop_
_entity.id
_entity.type
_entity.pdbx_description
1 polymer ?
#
loop_
_entity_poly.entity_id
_entity_poly.type
_entity_poly.pdbx_seq_one_letter_code
_entity_poly.pdbx_strand_id
1 'polypeptide(L)'
;MGSDDKSDKSKVHKLALKGSAKLVAEFFQYSIHTILFQRGVYPAEDFTAVKKYGLNMLVSSDDQVRAYIKKIMGQLDRWMLRGKISKLVIVITNKDTGEHVERWQFDVQIFGKPKSSKSKSSSKPTDQENESPGPASEAPAPEKTEKEIQDEIAAIFRQITASVTFLPQLGGDCTFNVLVYADADSDVPVEWGDSDAKEIENGERVQLRGFSTSNHRVDTLVSYRLAE
;
A
#
# COMPACT_ATOMS: atom_id res chain seq x y z
N MET A 1 8.07 15.66 -39.20
CA MET A 1 7.13 16.15 -38.16
C MET A 1 6.68 15.12 -37.11
N GLY A 2 6.78 13.79 -37.32
CA GLY A 2 6.13 12.81 -36.41
C GLY A 2 6.96 12.24 -35.25
N SER A 3 8.22 12.66 -35.08
CA SER A 3 9.16 12.02 -34.13
C SER A 3 9.20 12.71 -32.76
N ASP A 4 9.15 14.05 -32.73
CA ASP A 4 9.33 14.83 -31.50
C ASP A 4 8.14 14.69 -30.54
N ASP A 5 6.91 14.73 -31.06
CA ASP A 5 5.65 14.60 -30.30
C ASP A 5 5.55 13.28 -29.51
N LYS A 6 6.05 12.17 -30.08
CA LYS A 6 6.14 10.88 -29.37
C LYS A 6 7.20 10.90 -28.26
N SER A 7 8.29 11.64 -28.45
CA SER A 7 9.35 11.76 -27.44
C SER A 7 8.87 12.55 -26.22
N ASP A 8 8.10 13.62 -26.43
CA ASP A 8 7.62 14.49 -25.35
C ASP A 8 6.48 13.86 -24.56
N LYS A 9 5.50 13.24 -25.22
CA LYS A 9 4.45 12.48 -24.54
C LYS A 9 5.02 11.37 -23.65
N SER A 10 6.09 10.70 -24.09
CA SER A 10 6.81 9.71 -23.29
C SER A 10 7.50 10.30 -22.04
N LYS A 11 8.13 11.48 -22.17
CA LYS A 11 8.74 12.20 -21.03
C LYS A 11 7.68 12.65 -20.01
N VAL A 12 6.57 13.23 -20.48
CA VAL A 12 5.45 13.69 -19.62
C VAL A 12 4.84 12.52 -18.85
N HIS A 13 4.55 11.40 -19.53
CA HIS A 13 4.04 10.19 -18.88
C HIS A 13 5.02 9.66 -17.81
N LYS A 14 6.32 9.61 -18.11
CA LYS A 14 7.36 9.17 -17.16
C LYS A 14 7.48 10.11 -15.95
N LEU A 15 7.25 11.40 -16.13
CA LEU A 15 7.22 12.39 -15.04
C LEU A 15 5.97 12.20 -14.16
N ALA A 16 4.80 12.02 -14.75
CA ALA A 16 3.54 11.76 -14.03
C ALA A 16 3.61 10.46 -13.20
N LEU A 17 4.13 9.37 -13.79
CA LEU A 17 4.37 8.11 -13.09
C LEU A 17 5.30 8.30 -11.88
N LYS A 18 6.41 9.04 -12.05
CA LYS A 18 7.35 9.35 -10.96
C LYS A 18 6.72 10.18 -9.85
N GLY A 19 5.92 11.20 -10.20
CA GLY A 19 5.19 12.00 -9.23
C GLY A 19 4.20 11.17 -8.42
N SER A 20 3.43 10.32 -9.09
CA SER A 20 2.50 9.40 -8.44
C SER A 20 3.19 8.35 -7.56
N ALA A 21 4.30 7.77 -8.00
CA ALA A 21 5.04 6.77 -7.22
C ALA A 21 5.54 7.39 -5.90
N LYS A 22 6.09 8.61 -5.97
CA LYS A 22 6.53 9.37 -4.78
C LYS A 22 5.37 9.65 -3.81
N LEU A 23 4.19 10.03 -4.32
CA LEU A 23 3.01 10.31 -3.51
C LEU A 23 2.50 9.05 -2.78
N VAL A 24 2.46 7.90 -3.48
CA VAL A 24 2.09 6.62 -2.86
C VAL A 24 3.12 6.16 -1.82
N ALA A 25 4.42 6.32 -2.11
CA ALA A 25 5.48 6.05 -1.13
C ALA A 25 5.36 6.97 0.11
N GLU A 26 5.08 8.26 -0.07
CA GLU A 26 4.86 9.18 1.04
C GLU A 26 3.63 8.76 1.89
N PHE A 27 2.53 8.39 1.25
CA PHE A 27 1.35 7.82 1.94
C PHE A 27 1.71 6.58 2.78
N PHE A 28 2.51 5.66 2.24
CA PHE A 28 2.96 4.47 2.98
C PHE A 28 3.83 4.80 4.19
N GLN A 29 4.76 5.75 4.06
CA GLN A 29 5.57 6.17 5.20
C GLN A 29 4.70 6.73 6.35
N TYR A 30 3.73 7.59 6.03
CA TYR A 30 2.80 8.11 7.04
C TYR A 30 1.85 7.04 7.57
N SER A 31 1.47 6.04 6.76
CA SER A 31 0.64 4.91 7.21
C SER A 31 1.36 4.04 8.22
N ILE A 32 2.65 3.75 8.01
CA ILE A 32 3.46 3.02 9.02
C ILE A 32 3.49 3.79 10.33
N HIS A 33 3.87 5.07 10.33
CA HIS A 33 3.90 5.87 11.57
C HIS A 33 2.52 5.99 12.24
N THR A 34 1.45 6.16 11.46
CA THR A 34 0.08 6.26 11.99
C THR A 34 -0.35 4.96 12.66
N ILE A 35 -0.12 3.81 12.04
CA ILE A 35 -0.50 2.50 12.60
C ILE A 35 0.32 2.20 13.86
N LEU A 36 1.64 2.47 13.86
CA LEU A 36 2.49 2.25 15.03
C LEU A 36 2.03 3.07 16.26
N PHE A 37 1.63 4.33 16.06
CA PHE A 37 1.06 5.16 17.12
C PHE A 37 -0.34 4.68 17.53
N GLN A 38 -1.27 4.56 16.57
CA GLN A 38 -2.69 4.27 16.82
C GLN A 38 -2.94 2.88 17.41
N ARG A 39 -2.01 1.95 17.22
CA ARG A 39 -2.06 0.61 17.83
C ARG A 39 -1.17 0.47 19.06
N GLY A 40 -0.47 1.52 19.48
CA GLY A 40 0.38 1.49 20.68
C GLY A 40 1.58 0.54 20.58
N VAL A 41 2.08 0.29 19.37
CA VAL A 41 3.28 -0.54 19.15
C VAL A 41 4.54 0.15 19.70
N TYR A 42 4.52 1.48 19.73
CA TYR A 42 5.50 2.32 20.41
C TYR A 42 4.77 3.32 21.35
N PRO A 43 5.42 3.77 22.43
CA PRO A 43 4.87 4.75 23.36
C PRO A 43 4.44 6.05 22.67
N ALA A 44 3.42 6.72 23.21
CA ALA A 44 2.85 7.93 22.60
C ALA A 44 3.81 9.12 22.65
N GLU A 45 4.67 9.18 23.67
CA GLU A 45 5.74 10.15 23.86
C GLU A 45 6.85 10.06 22.80
N ASP A 46 7.01 8.91 22.15
CA ASP A 46 7.96 8.71 21.05
C ASP A 46 7.45 9.23 19.71
N PHE A 47 6.37 10.01 19.67
CA PHE A 47 5.82 10.61 18.45
C PHE A 47 5.69 12.14 18.54
N THR A 48 6.00 12.79 17.43
CA THR A 48 5.86 14.23 17.26
C THR A 48 4.86 14.57 16.16
N ALA A 49 4.10 15.65 16.36
CA ALA A 49 3.08 16.09 15.42
C ALA A 49 3.67 16.92 14.27
N VAL A 50 3.36 16.57 13.03
CA VAL A 50 3.74 17.28 11.81
C VAL A 50 2.50 17.56 10.95
N LYS A 51 2.45 18.72 10.30
CA LYS A 51 1.32 19.10 9.43
C LYS A 51 1.47 18.48 8.05
N LYS A 52 0.55 17.59 7.66
CA LYS A 52 0.52 16.94 6.34
C LYS A 52 -0.91 16.55 5.95
N TYR A 53 -1.27 16.66 4.67
CA TYR A 53 -2.62 16.36 4.15
C TYR A 53 -3.76 17.11 4.87
N GLY A 54 -3.49 18.33 5.36
CA GLY A 54 -4.45 19.09 6.18
C GLY A 54 -4.70 18.51 7.59
N LEU A 55 -3.91 17.53 8.02
CA LEU A 55 -3.98 16.87 9.33
C LEU A 55 -2.71 17.15 10.16
N ASN A 56 -2.83 16.98 11.48
CA ASN A 56 -1.68 16.78 12.36
C ASN A 56 -1.36 15.27 12.35
N MET A 57 -0.43 14.88 11.48
CA MET A 57 0.08 13.50 11.41
C MET A 57 1.12 13.28 12.51
N LEU A 58 1.24 12.05 13.00
CA LEU A 58 2.25 11.69 14.00
C LEU A 58 3.38 10.91 13.34
N VAL A 59 4.62 11.27 13.72
CA VAL A 59 5.85 10.68 13.19
C VAL A 59 6.77 10.37 14.36
N SER A 60 7.36 9.17 14.36
CA SER A 60 8.29 8.72 15.39
C SER A 60 9.44 9.72 15.57
N SER A 61 9.75 10.10 16.81
CA SER A 61 10.98 10.79 17.19
C SER A 61 12.13 9.82 17.49
N ASP A 62 11.87 8.55 17.80
CA ASP A 62 12.94 7.55 17.95
C ASP A 62 13.73 7.36 16.65
N ASP A 63 15.05 7.49 16.73
CA ASP A 63 15.94 7.46 15.57
C ASP A 63 16.14 6.06 14.99
N GLN A 64 15.98 4.98 15.78
CA GLN A 64 16.09 3.61 15.29
C GLN A 64 14.87 3.25 14.43
N VAL A 65 13.66 3.57 14.90
CA VAL A 65 12.39 3.42 14.18
C VAL A 65 12.41 4.26 12.90
N ARG A 66 12.84 5.53 12.98
CA ARG A 66 13.00 6.39 11.81
C ARG A 66 14.00 5.82 10.79
N ALA A 67 15.14 5.31 11.25
CA ALA A 67 16.16 4.71 10.38
C ALA A 67 15.65 3.43 9.71
N TYR A 68 14.95 2.57 10.45
CA TYR A 68 14.34 1.33 9.95
C TYR A 68 13.27 1.62 8.89
N ILE A 69 12.33 2.52 9.18
CA ILE A 69 11.30 2.95 8.22
C ILE A 69 11.95 3.59 7.00
N LYS A 70 12.96 4.45 7.17
CA LYS A 70 13.70 5.05 6.05
C LYS A 70 14.38 4.00 5.16
N LYS A 71 14.91 2.92 5.74
CA LYS A 71 15.51 1.80 5.01
C LYS A 71 14.48 1.05 4.16
N ILE A 72 13.30 0.77 4.74
CA ILE A 72 12.16 0.18 4.03
C ILE A 72 11.74 1.08 2.85
N MET A 73 11.50 2.36 3.13
CA MET A 73 11.04 3.33 2.13
C MET A 73 12.04 3.52 0.98
N GLY A 74 13.35 3.44 1.26
CA GLY A 74 14.39 3.53 0.24
C GLY A 74 14.39 2.36 -0.77
N GLN A 75 13.93 1.17 -0.38
CA GLN A 75 13.68 0.08 -1.33
C GLN A 75 12.30 0.18 -1.97
N LEU A 76 11.29 0.59 -1.20
CA LEU A 76 9.90 0.72 -1.67
C LEU A 76 9.79 1.70 -2.86
N ASP A 77 10.47 2.85 -2.80
CA ASP A 77 10.53 3.82 -3.91
C ASP A 77 11.12 3.19 -5.18
N ARG A 78 12.15 2.34 -5.07
CA ARG A 78 12.75 1.63 -6.22
C ARG A 78 11.78 0.63 -6.86
N TRP A 79 11.01 -0.12 -6.08
CA TRP A 79 10.01 -1.05 -6.61
C TRP A 79 8.79 -0.30 -7.19
N MET A 80 8.31 0.75 -6.52
CA MET A 80 7.23 1.63 -7.01
C MET A 80 7.59 2.24 -8.37
N LEU A 81 8.77 2.87 -8.50
CA LEU A 81 9.22 3.51 -9.75
C LEU A 81 9.44 2.54 -10.91
N ARG A 82 9.72 1.26 -10.62
CA ARG A 82 9.85 0.18 -11.61
C ARG A 82 8.53 -0.54 -11.88
N GLY A 83 7.45 -0.18 -11.18
CA GLY A 83 6.15 -0.84 -11.28
C GLY A 83 6.14 -2.29 -10.76
N LYS A 84 7.12 -2.68 -9.95
CA LYS A 84 7.35 -4.06 -9.53
C LYS A 84 6.66 -4.47 -8.23
N ILE A 85 5.90 -3.58 -7.60
CA ILE A 85 5.16 -3.84 -6.36
C ILE A 85 3.66 -4.01 -6.66
N SER A 86 3.04 -4.93 -5.92
CA SER A 86 1.60 -5.18 -5.92
C SER A 86 0.94 -5.00 -4.55
N LYS A 87 1.68 -5.15 -3.44
CA LYS A 87 1.17 -4.88 -2.08
C LYS A 87 2.26 -4.41 -1.12
N LEU A 88 1.88 -3.57 -0.17
CA LEU A 88 2.60 -3.36 1.10
C LEU A 88 1.76 -3.95 2.23
N VAL A 89 2.37 -4.66 3.18
CA VAL A 89 1.68 -5.21 4.35
C VAL A 89 2.44 -4.87 5.62
N ILE A 90 1.73 -4.42 6.65
CA ILE A 90 2.26 -4.21 8.00
C ILE A 90 1.59 -5.24 8.91
N VAL A 91 2.39 -6.12 9.51
CA VAL A 91 1.92 -7.18 10.41
C VAL A 91 2.27 -6.78 11.83
N ILE A 92 1.29 -6.78 12.72
CA ILE A 92 1.49 -6.61 14.17
C ILE A 92 1.44 -7.99 14.81
N THR A 93 2.43 -8.27 15.66
CA THR A 93 2.66 -9.58 16.28
C THR A 93 2.83 -9.39 17.77
N ASN A 94 2.07 -10.12 18.60
CA ASN A 94 2.27 -10.15 20.04
C ASN A 94 3.60 -10.86 20.34
N LYS A 95 4.46 -10.25 21.18
CA LYS A 95 5.82 -10.76 21.45
C LYS A 95 5.84 -11.99 22.36
N ASP A 96 4.84 -12.16 23.20
CA ASP A 96 4.79 -13.23 24.22
C ASP A 96 4.31 -14.56 23.62
N THR A 97 3.35 -14.50 22.70
CA THR A 97 2.74 -15.65 22.01
C THR A 97 3.35 -15.91 20.63
N GLY A 98 3.94 -14.89 20.00
CA GLY A 98 4.39 -14.93 18.61
C GLY A 98 3.26 -14.83 17.57
N GLU A 99 2.01 -14.65 18.00
CA GLU A 99 0.87 -14.65 17.10
C GLU A 99 0.68 -13.32 16.36
N HIS A 100 0.34 -13.41 15.08
CA HIS A 100 -0.08 -12.26 14.28
C HIS A 100 -1.51 -11.87 14.69
N VAL A 101 -1.64 -10.65 15.23
CA VAL A 101 -2.89 -10.11 15.77
C VAL A 101 -3.57 -9.17 14.79
N GLU A 102 -2.79 -8.43 13.99
CA GLU A 102 -3.30 -7.55 12.93
C GLU A 102 -2.42 -7.61 11.68
N ARG A 103 -3.05 -7.42 10.53
CA ARG A 103 -2.41 -7.37 9.23
C ARG A 103 -3.05 -6.26 8.39
N TRP A 104 -2.36 -5.13 8.30
CA TRP A 104 -2.74 -3.98 7.50
C TRP A 104 -2.17 -4.13 6.09
N GLN A 105 -3.05 -4.40 5.13
CA GLN A 105 -2.72 -4.56 3.71
C GLN A 105 -3.04 -3.28 2.93
N PHE A 106 -2.11 -2.89 2.07
CA PHE A 106 -2.30 -1.87 1.05
C PHE A 106 -2.05 -2.50 -0.32
N ASP A 107 -3.10 -2.72 -1.09
CA ASP A 107 -3.03 -3.27 -2.44
C ASP A 107 -2.75 -2.16 -3.46
N VAL A 108 -1.73 -2.34 -4.29
CA VAL A 108 -1.24 -1.36 -5.27
C VAL A 108 -1.56 -1.84 -6.68
N GLN A 109 -2.44 -1.12 -7.35
CA GLN A 109 -2.73 -1.29 -8.76
C GLN A 109 -2.01 -0.19 -9.54
N ILE A 110 -1.28 -0.56 -10.60
CA ILE A 110 -0.49 0.37 -11.41
C ILE A 110 -1.07 0.42 -12.82
N PHE A 111 -1.65 1.56 -13.16
CA PHE A 111 -2.26 1.79 -14.46
C PHE A 111 -1.18 1.89 -15.55
N GLY A 112 -1.47 1.39 -16.75
CA GLY A 112 -0.56 1.51 -17.88
C GLY A 112 0.67 0.59 -17.86
N LYS A 113 0.72 -0.48 -17.03
CA LYS A 113 1.72 -1.55 -17.21
C LYS A 113 1.67 -2.03 -18.68
N PRO A 114 2.76 -1.95 -19.47
CA PRO A 114 2.78 -2.55 -20.80
C PRO A 114 2.59 -4.06 -20.62
N LYS A 115 1.56 -4.64 -21.24
CA LYS A 115 1.22 -6.05 -21.09
C LYS A 115 2.43 -6.91 -21.43
N SER A 116 3.05 -7.51 -20.42
CA SER A 116 4.08 -8.53 -20.64
C SER A 116 3.45 -9.71 -21.37
N SER A 117 4.01 -10.04 -22.52
CA SER A 117 3.46 -11.05 -23.42
C SER A 117 3.54 -12.44 -22.79
N LYS A 118 2.47 -12.90 -22.14
CA LYS A 118 2.27 -14.33 -21.84
C LYS A 118 1.77 -15.05 -23.09
N SER A 119 2.35 -16.21 -23.32
CA SER A 119 2.31 -16.98 -24.57
C SER A 119 0.93 -17.50 -24.95
N LYS A 120 0.71 -17.66 -26.26
CA LYS A 120 -0.43 -18.39 -26.82
C LYS A 120 -0.34 -19.88 -26.47
N SER A 121 -1.45 -20.47 -25.99
CA SER A 121 -1.79 -21.87 -26.25
C SER A 121 -3.31 -22.03 -26.45
N SER A 122 -3.70 -22.35 -27.68
CA SER A 122 -4.96 -23.00 -28.09
C SER A 122 -5.09 -24.40 -27.45
N SER A 123 -6.24 -25.07 -27.24
CA SER A 123 -7.70 -24.80 -27.37
C SER A 123 -8.43 -25.84 -26.45
N LYS A 124 -9.75 -26.08 -26.38
CA LYS A 124 -10.97 -25.84 -27.21
C LYS A 124 -12.19 -25.63 -26.24
N PRO A 125 -13.47 -25.51 -26.70
CA PRO A 125 -14.56 -24.93 -25.89
C PRO A 125 -15.48 -25.96 -25.20
N THR A 126 -16.34 -25.46 -24.32
CA THR A 126 -17.63 -26.10 -23.97
C THR A 126 -18.62 -25.00 -23.55
N ASP A 127 -19.85 -25.10 -24.04
CA ASP A 127 -20.89 -24.08 -23.88
C ASP A 127 -21.55 -24.12 -22.49
N GLN A 128 -21.77 -22.95 -21.90
CA GLN A 128 -22.95 -22.72 -21.05
C GLN A 128 -23.23 -21.21 -20.88
N GLU A 129 -24.50 -20.86 -21.07
CA GLU A 129 -24.98 -19.48 -21.14
C GLU A 129 -25.19 -18.91 -19.74
N ASN A 130 -24.54 -17.78 -19.43
CA ASN A 130 -25.09 -16.79 -18.52
C ASN A 130 -24.50 -15.41 -18.82
N GLU A 131 -25.34 -14.46 -19.25
CA GLU A 131 -24.89 -13.11 -19.59
C GLU A 131 -24.52 -12.33 -18.33
N SER A 132 -23.24 -12.02 -18.17
CA SER A 132 -22.78 -10.88 -17.38
C SER A 132 -22.08 -9.90 -18.32
N PRO A 133 -22.31 -8.58 -18.20
CA PRO A 133 -21.66 -7.62 -19.08
C PRO A 133 -20.14 -7.75 -18.95
N GLY A 134 -19.46 -7.99 -20.08
CA GLY A 134 -18.00 -8.11 -20.11
C GLY A 134 -17.31 -6.86 -19.58
N PRO A 135 -16.00 -6.94 -19.24
CA PRO A 135 -15.27 -5.82 -18.67
C PRO A 135 -15.32 -4.63 -19.63
N ALA A 136 -16.08 -3.61 -19.24
CA ALA A 136 -16.10 -2.34 -19.95
C ALA A 136 -14.66 -1.83 -20.03
N SER A 137 -14.25 -1.44 -21.23
CA SER A 137 -12.96 -0.79 -21.47
C SER A 137 -12.71 0.27 -20.41
N GLU A 138 -11.68 0.08 -19.58
CA GLU A 138 -11.27 1.09 -18.59
C GLU A 138 -10.97 2.40 -19.31
N ALA A 139 -11.92 3.33 -19.27
CA ALA A 139 -11.67 4.70 -19.67
C ALA A 139 -10.59 5.26 -18.72
N PRO A 140 -9.62 6.04 -19.22
CA PRO A 140 -8.67 6.71 -18.35
C PRO A 140 -9.47 7.56 -17.36
N ALA A 141 -9.24 7.31 -16.06
CA ALA A 141 -9.92 8.06 -15.00
C ALA A 141 -9.69 9.57 -15.21
N PRO A 142 -10.70 10.43 -14.95
CA PRO A 142 -10.53 11.87 -15.08
C PRO A 142 -9.35 12.36 -14.23
N GLU A 143 -8.61 13.34 -14.74
CA GLU A 143 -7.42 13.89 -14.07
C GLU A 143 -7.80 14.57 -12.75
N LYS A 144 -7.78 13.78 -11.66
CA LYS A 144 -7.93 14.27 -10.29
C LYS A 144 -6.86 15.33 -9.99
N THR A 145 -7.28 16.43 -9.38
CA THR A 145 -6.36 17.45 -8.88
C THR A 145 -5.54 16.92 -7.71
N GLU A 146 -4.36 17.51 -7.46
CA GLU A 146 -3.54 17.14 -6.31
C GLU A 146 -4.31 17.32 -4.98
N LYS A 147 -5.16 18.35 -4.90
CA LYS A 147 -6.00 18.60 -3.72
C LYS A 147 -6.97 17.45 -3.45
N GLU A 148 -7.69 16.97 -4.45
CA GLU A 148 -8.63 15.85 -4.29
C GLU A 148 -7.90 14.57 -3.83
N ILE A 149 -6.70 14.32 -4.36
CA ILE A 149 -5.86 13.19 -3.93
C ILE A 149 -5.41 13.36 -2.46
N GLN A 150 -5.01 14.58 -2.05
CA GLN A 150 -4.67 14.86 -0.66
C GLN A 150 -5.88 14.72 0.28
N ASP A 151 -7.08 15.14 -0.16
CA ASP A 151 -8.34 15.00 0.60
C ASP A 151 -8.78 13.52 0.71
N GLU A 152 -8.60 12.71 -0.33
CA GLU A 152 -8.79 11.23 -0.29
C GLU A 152 -7.83 10.59 0.71
N ILE A 153 -6.54 10.93 0.66
CA ILE A 153 -5.52 10.45 1.61
C ILE A 153 -5.86 10.85 3.06
N ALA A 154 -6.29 12.10 3.27
CA ALA A 154 -6.71 12.58 4.59
C ALA A 154 -7.94 11.81 5.13
N ALA A 155 -8.89 11.44 4.25
CA ALA A 155 -10.01 10.59 4.62
C ALA A 155 -9.57 9.18 5.04
N ILE A 156 -8.55 8.60 4.38
CA ILE A 156 -8.00 7.29 4.75
C ILE A 156 -7.31 7.35 6.13
N PHE A 157 -6.49 8.37 6.42
CA PHE A 157 -5.87 8.50 7.75
C PHE A 157 -6.89 8.69 8.88
N ARG A 158 -7.97 9.43 8.62
CA ARG A 158 -9.12 9.51 9.54
C ARG A 158 -9.80 8.15 9.70
N GLN A 159 -9.92 7.35 8.64
CA GLN A 159 -10.52 6.02 8.71
C GLN A 159 -9.64 5.00 9.45
N ILE A 160 -8.31 5.01 9.23
CA ILE A 160 -7.34 4.20 9.99
C ILE A 160 -7.46 4.52 11.49
N THR A 161 -7.50 5.82 11.83
CA THR A 161 -7.70 6.28 13.22
C THR A 161 -9.06 5.83 13.77
N ALA A 162 -10.14 5.97 12.99
CA ALA A 162 -11.46 5.55 13.41
C ALA A 162 -11.57 4.02 13.58
N SER A 163 -10.87 3.23 12.77
CA SER A 163 -10.94 1.75 12.86
C SER A 163 -10.42 1.20 14.19
N VAL A 164 -9.51 1.91 14.86
CA VAL A 164 -9.04 1.58 16.22
C VAL A 164 -10.21 1.39 17.20
N THR A 165 -11.34 2.09 17.00
CA THR A 165 -12.50 2.01 17.89
C THR A 165 -13.28 0.69 17.83
N PHE A 166 -13.09 -0.11 16.77
CA PHE A 166 -13.71 -1.43 16.64
C PHE A 166 -12.69 -2.59 16.58
N LEU A 167 -11.40 -2.29 16.49
CA LEU A 167 -10.35 -3.30 16.61
C LEU A 167 -10.19 -3.70 18.09
N PRO A 168 -9.95 -4.99 18.39
CA PRO A 168 -9.63 -5.43 19.75
C PRO A 168 -8.44 -4.67 20.35
N GLN A 169 -8.38 -4.59 21.68
CA GLN A 169 -7.20 -4.07 22.34
C GLN A 169 -6.03 -5.04 22.15
N LEU A 170 -4.84 -4.53 21.85
CA LEU A 170 -3.65 -5.37 21.79
C LEU A 170 -3.27 -5.76 23.22
N GLY A 171 -3.23 -7.06 23.48
CA GLY A 171 -2.68 -7.61 24.73
C GLY A 171 -1.16 -7.68 24.65
N GLY A 172 -0.49 -7.35 25.76
CA GLY A 172 0.97 -7.46 25.91
C GLY A 172 1.78 -6.54 25.00
N ASP A 173 3.11 -6.73 25.01
CA ASP A 173 3.98 -5.98 24.10
C ASP A 173 3.80 -6.51 22.68
N CYS A 174 3.62 -5.61 21.72
CA CYS A 174 3.59 -5.95 20.30
C CYS A 174 4.87 -5.50 19.57
N THR A 175 5.18 -6.19 18.47
CA THR A 175 6.20 -5.79 17.49
C THR A 175 5.56 -5.73 16.11
N PHE A 176 6.26 -5.14 15.14
CA PHE A 176 5.78 -5.06 13.76
C PHE A 176 6.80 -5.59 12.75
N ASN A 177 6.29 -6.11 11.64
CA ASN A 177 7.06 -6.41 10.44
C ASN A 177 6.42 -5.73 9.23
N VAL A 178 7.23 -5.42 8.22
CA VAL A 178 6.74 -4.93 6.92
C VAL A 178 7.08 -5.95 5.85
N LEU A 179 6.07 -6.39 5.11
CA LEU A 179 6.19 -7.28 3.95
C LEU A 179 5.86 -6.49 2.68
N VAL A 180 6.50 -6.87 1.56
CA VAL A 180 6.20 -6.29 0.25
C VAL A 180 6.01 -7.42 -0.75
N TYR A 181 4.89 -7.38 -1.48
CA TYR A 181 4.62 -8.32 -2.56
C TYR A 181 5.13 -7.71 -3.85
N ALA A 182 6.27 -8.23 -4.34
CA ALA A 182 6.91 -7.78 -5.57
C ALA A 182 6.82 -8.83 -6.69
N ASP A 183 6.96 -8.38 -7.94
CA ASP A 183 7.06 -9.27 -9.12
C ASP A 183 8.28 -10.19 -8.95
N ALA A 184 8.17 -11.49 -9.30
CA ALA A 184 9.19 -12.51 -9.00
C ALA A 184 10.57 -12.30 -9.68
N ASP A 185 10.66 -11.37 -10.63
CA ASP A 185 11.90 -10.95 -11.30
C ASP A 185 12.49 -9.65 -10.70
N SER A 186 12.06 -9.28 -9.48
CA SER A 186 12.53 -8.08 -8.79
C SER A 186 13.92 -8.25 -8.20
N ASP A 187 14.75 -7.20 -8.30
CA ASP A 187 15.99 -7.12 -7.52
C ASP A 187 15.63 -7.05 -6.02
N VAL A 188 15.94 -8.11 -5.27
CA VAL A 188 15.79 -8.19 -3.80
C VAL A 188 17.15 -7.84 -3.16
N PRO A 189 17.25 -6.76 -2.35
CA PRO A 189 18.48 -6.43 -1.63
C PRO A 189 18.79 -7.46 -0.55
N VAL A 190 20.05 -7.54 -0.12
CA VAL A 190 20.52 -8.47 0.94
C VAL A 190 19.76 -8.32 2.25
N GLU A 191 19.22 -7.14 2.54
CA GLU A 191 18.50 -6.87 3.80
C GLU A 191 16.98 -7.08 3.69
N TRP A 192 16.54 -7.67 2.58
CA TRP A 192 15.21 -8.23 2.36
C TRP A 192 15.36 -9.74 2.10
N GLY A 193 14.42 -10.53 2.59
CA GLY A 193 14.37 -11.96 2.35
C GLY A 193 12.94 -12.42 2.08
N ASP A 194 12.81 -13.61 1.52
CA ASP A 194 11.49 -14.22 1.31
C ASP A 194 10.81 -14.47 2.66
N SER A 195 9.52 -14.17 2.73
CA SER A 195 8.67 -14.33 3.90
C SER A 195 7.37 -15.00 3.49
N ASP A 196 6.74 -15.68 4.44
CA ASP A 196 5.35 -16.10 4.31
C ASP A 196 4.41 -14.88 4.30
N ALA A 197 3.14 -15.12 3.96
CA ALA A 197 2.12 -14.09 3.80
C ALA A 197 1.61 -13.48 5.13
N LYS A 198 1.91 -14.12 6.26
CA LYS A 198 1.47 -13.78 7.63
C LYS A 198 -0.02 -13.48 7.74
N GLU A 199 -0.84 -14.27 7.02
CA GLU A 199 -2.29 -14.11 7.02
C GLU A 199 -2.88 -14.37 8.41
N ILE A 200 -3.94 -13.65 8.76
CA ILE A 200 -4.66 -13.87 10.02
C ILE A 200 -5.66 -15.01 9.82
N GLU A 201 -5.39 -16.17 10.39
CA GLU A 201 -6.32 -17.29 10.44
C GLU A 201 -7.52 -16.97 11.35
N ASN A 202 -8.73 -17.33 10.91
CA ASN A 202 -10.00 -17.06 11.60
C ASN A 202 -10.22 -15.58 12.01
N GLY A 203 -9.52 -14.64 11.36
CA GLY A 203 -9.62 -13.21 11.61
C GLY A 203 -10.72 -12.53 10.78
N GLU A 204 -11.30 -11.49 11.35
CA GLU A 204 -12.21 -10.57 10.66
C GLU A 204 -11.45 -9.65 9.70
N ARG A 205 -12.16 -9.13 8.69
CA ARG A 205 -11.57 -8.28 7.64
C ARG A 205 -12.42 -7.05 7.37
N VAL A 206 -11.81 -5.87 7.46
CA VAL A 206 -12.48 -4.60 7.15
C VAL A 206 -11.77 -3.91 5.99
N GLN A 207 -12.52 -3.68 4.92
CA GLN A 207 -12.09 -2.88 3.78
C GLN A 207 -12.23 -1.39 4.12
N LEU A 208 -11.11 -0.67 4.10
CA LEU A 208 -11.07 0.78 4.18
C LEU A 208 -11.16 1.39 2.76
N ARG A 209 -11.37 2.70 2.69
CA ARG A 209 -11.34 3.45 1.43
C ARG A 209 -9.97 3.32 0.77
N GLY A 210 -9.98 3.24 -0.55
CA GLY A 210 -8.80 3.47 -1.37
C GLY A 210 -8.74 4.91 -1.88
N PHE A 211 -7.59 5.28 -2.43
CA PHE A 211 -7.41 6.51 -3.20
C PHE A 211 -6.80 6.17 -4.56
N SER A 212 -6.90 7.10 -5.53
CA SER A 212 -6.22 6.93 -6.81
C SER A 212 -5.62 8.21 -7.34
N THR A 213 -4.48 8.06 -8.02
CA THR A 213 -3.86 9.07 -8.86
C THR A 213 -4.14 8.76 -10.34
N SER A 214 -3.50 9.49 -11.25
CA SER A 214 -3.49 9.17 -12.68
C SER A 214 -2.74 7.88 -13.06
N ASN A 215 -1.92 7.31 -12.16
CA ASN A 215 -1.04 6.18 -12.48
C ASN A 215 -1.13 5.01 -11.48
N HIS A 216 -1.66 5.24 -10.27
CA HIS A 216 -1.76 4.24 -9.22
C HIS A 216 -3.13 4.31 -8.54
N ARG A 217 -3.64 3.16 -8.12
CA ARG A 217 -4.71 3.05 -7.12
C ARG A 217 -4.18 2.26 -5.94
N VAL A 218 -4.53 2.71 -4.74
CA VAL A 218 -4.17 2.06 -3.48
C VAL A 218 -5.45 1.77 -2.72
N ASP A 219 -5.77 0.49 -2.52
CA ASP A 219 -6.88 0.05 -1.67
C ASP A 219 -6.33 -0.41 -0.31
N THR A 220 -7.02 -0.08 0.79
CA THR A 220 -6.54 -0.37 2.16
C THR A 220 -7.46 -1.37 2.85
N LEU A 221 -6.92 -2.41 3.48
CA LEU A 221 -7.68 -3.42 4.22
C LEU A 221 -6.95 -3.77 5.52
N VAL A 222 -7.69 -4.00 6.60
CA VAL A 222 -7.15 -4.58 7.84
C VAL A 222 -7.80 -5.93 8.09
N SER A 223 -6.97 -6.96 8.26
CA SER A 223 -7.37 -8.23 8.87
C SER A 223 -6.94 -8.23 10.33
N TYR A 224 -7.79 -8.70 11.25
CA TYR A 224 -7.47 -8.74 12.67
C TYR A 224 -8.06 -9.99 13.34
N ARG A 225 -7.36 -10.51 14.34
CA ARG A 225 -7.84 -11.64 15.13
C ARG A 225 -8.90 -11.15 16.12
N LEU A 226 -10.01 -11.86 16.25
CA LEU A 226 -10.98 -11.63 17.33
C LEU A 226 -10.38 -12.09 18.66
N ALA A 227 -10.58 -11.32 19.73
CA ALA A 227 -10.29 -11.79 21.08
C ALA A 227 -11.32 -12.86 21.47
N GLU A 228 -10.86 -13.95 22.11
CA GLU A 228 -11.72 -14.93 22.80
C GLU A 228 -12.29 -14.36 24.11
#